data_AF-A0A2P8FEB8-F1
#
_entry.id   AF-A0A2P8FEB8-F1
#
_cell.length_a   1.000
_cell.length_b   1.000
_cell.length_c   1.000
_cell.angle_alpha   90.00
_cell.angle_beta   90.00
_cell.angle_gamma   90.00
#
_symmetry.space_group_name_H-M   'P 1'
#
loop_
_entity.id
_entity.type
_entity.pdbx_description
1 polymer ?
#
loop_
_entity_poly.entity_id
_entity_poly.type
_entity_poly.pdbx_seq_one_letter_code
_entity_poly.pdbx_strand_id
1 'polypeptide(L)'
;MRGRMDDAKSYAAAIEIGGLMTGGAVGEVIASNADGFAVGDFVLSMTGWATHGIATAGELRKLNPSLAPISTALGVLGMPGFTGWYGLAELGRPQEGETLVVGAATGAVGSMVGQVTKMRGLRVVGIAGGEAKCEMATDTYGFDACVDHKAFKDARDLRKALSAERTMSGRGGYLL
;
A
#
# COMPACT_ATOMS: atom_id res chain seq x y z
N MET A 1 6.93 4.60 8.80
CA MET A 1 7.24 5.53 9.91
C MET A 1 7.66 4.84 11.19
N ARG A 2 6.92 3.84 11.71
CA ARG A 2 7.28 3.16 12.98
C ARG A 2 8.76 2.76 13.08
N GLY A 3 9.31 2.07 12.08
CA GLY A 3 10.74 1.67 12.08
C GLY A 3 11.77 2.79 11.84
N ARG A 4 11.34 4.05 11.73
CA ARG A 4 12.22 5.24 11.77
C ARG A 4 12.05 6.04 13.07
N MET A 5 11.06 5.69 13.89
CA MET A 5 10.77 6.31 15.19
C MET A 5 11.22 5.43 16.36
N ASP A 6 11.86 4.30 16.06
CA ASP A 6 12.40 3.32 16.99
C ASP A 6 13.91 3.24 16.71
N ASP A 7 14.73 3.22 17.76
CA ASP A 7 16.19 3.13 17.66
C ASP A 7 16.68 1.68 17.46
N ALA A 8 15.76 0.72 17.42
CA ALA A 8 16.03 -0.65 17.02
C ALA A 8 16.60 -0.75 15.59
N LYS A 9 17.40 -1.80 15.35
CA LYS A 9 18.04 -2.06 14.05
C LYS A 9 16.99 -2.11 12.93
N SER A 10 17.12 -1.19 11.97
CA SER A 10 16.21 -1.01 10.84
C SER A 10 16.99 -0.87 9.54
N TYR A 11 16.33 -1.08 8.41
CA TYR A 11 16.95 -0.91 7.08
C TYR A 11 17.19 0.56 6.72
N ALA A 12 16.57 1.48 7.46
CA ALA A 12 16.75 2.92 7.32
C ALA A 12 17.19 3.49 8.67
N ALA A 13 18.00 4.55 8.64
CA ALA A 13 18.39 5.27 9.84
C ALA A 13 17.17 5.80 10.60
N ALA A 14 17.23 5.73 11.93
CA ALA A 14 16.24 6.33 12.80
C ALA A 14 16.31 7.87 12.72
N ILE A 15 15.18 8.52 12.96
CA ILE A 15 15.09 9.97 13.05
C ILE A 15 15.46 10.35 14.50
N GLU A 16 16.43 11.23 14.66
CA GLU A 16 16.82 11.72 15.99
C GLU A 16 15.67 12.48 16.65
N ILE A 17 15.62 12.45 17.99
CA ILE A 17 14.63 13.22 18.75
C ILE A 17 14.82 14.71 18.44
N GLY A 18 13.71 15.38 18.10
CA GLY A 18 13.73 16.78 17.65
C GLY A 18 14.07 16.96 16.17
N GLY A 19 14.42 15.88 15.47
CA GLY A 19 14.67 15.89 14.02
C GLY A 19 13.40 16.04 13.18
N LEU A 20 13.58 16.45 11.92
CA LEU A 20 12.50 16.55 10.96
C LEU A 20 11.94 15.17 10.63
N MET A 21 10.63 15.00 10.82
CA MET A 21 9.96 13.76 10.47
C MET A 21 9.95 13.57 8.95
N THR A 22 10.70 12.58 8.47
CA THR A 22 10.77 12.26 7.03
C THR A 22 9.46 11.69 6.50
N GLY A 23 9.16 11.91 5.23
CA GLY A 23 7.95 11.41 4.60
C GLY A 23 7.73 12.00 3.23
N GLY A 24 6.95 11.30 2.40
CA GLY A 24 6.47 11.85 1.14
C GLY A 24 5.44 12.93 1.39
N ALA A 25 5.51 14.01 0.62
CA ALA A 25 4.56 15.12 0.68
C ALA A 25 4.13 15.53 -0.73
N VAL A 26 2.86 15.92 -0.87
CA VAL A 26 2.35 16.58 -2.07
C VAL A 26 2.16 18.04 -1.72
N GLY A 27 2.73 18.93 -2.53
CA GLY A 27 2.68 20.37 -2.31
C GLY A 27 2.62 21.15 -3.61
N GLU A 28 2.41 22.45 -3.47
CA GLU A 28 2.43 23.42 -4.58
C GLU A 28 3.76 24.17 -4.56
N VAL A 29 4.35 24.38 -5.73
CA VAL A 29 5.53 25.23 -5.89
C VAL A 29 5.11 26.69 -5.68
N ILE A 30 5.63 27.32 -4.63
CA ILE A 30 5.35 28.74 -4.33
C ILE A 30 6.47 29.69 -4.79
N ALA A 31 7.67 29.16 -5.05
CA ALA A 31 8.82 29.86 -5.60
C ALA A 31 9.73 28.86 -6.31
N SER A 32 10.34 29.25 -7.43
CA SER A 32 11.24 28.37 -8.19
C SER A 32 12.37 29.14 -8.87
N ASN A 33 13.59 28.62 -8.73
CA ASN A 33 14.77 28.97 -9.54
C ASN A 33 15.23 27.77 -10.39
N ALA A 34 14.40 26.73 -10.51
CA ALA A 34 14.74 25.47 -11.15
C ALA A 34 13.99 25.31 -12.47
N ASP A 35 14.71 24.91 -13.52
CA ASP A 35 14.11 24.63 -14.82
C ASP A 35 13.07 23.50 -14.73
N GLY A 36 11.95 23.66 -15.44
CA GLY A 36 10.86 22.67 -15.49
C GLY A 36 9.83 22.77 -14.36
N PHE A 37 10.05 23.65 -13.37
CA PHE A 37 9.13 23.89 -12.26
C PHE A 37 8.75 25.37 -12.17
N ALA A 38 7.46 25.66 -12.25
CA ALA A 38 6.88 26.99 -12.15
C ALA A 38 6.00 27.11 -10.90
N VAL A 39 5.80 28.35 -10.44
CA VAL A 39 4.84 28.63 -9.36
C VAL A 39 3.45 28.12 -9.75
N GLY A 40 2.77 27.43 -8.84
CA GLY A 40 1.48 26.78 -9.07
C GLY A 40 1.57 25.31 -9.51
N ASP A 41 2.77 24.80 -9.83
CA ASP A 41 2.94 23.37 -10.12
C ASP A 41 2.72 22.52 -8.86
N PHE A 42 1.97 21.42 -8.99
CA PHE A 42 1.88 20.42 -7.94
C PHE A 42 3.01 19.40 -8.09
N VAL A 43 3.64 19.06 -6.96
CA VAL A 43 4.80 18.16 -6.92
C VAL A 43 4.67 17.16 -5.78
N LEU A 44 5.17 15.95 -6.02
CA LEU A 44 5.52 14.99 -4.97
C LEU A 44 7.00 15.20 -4.62
N SER A 45 7.30 15.26 -3.31
CA SER A 45 8.65 15.40 -2.77
C SER A 45 8.85 14.52 -1.54
N MET A 46 10.09 14.47 -1.04
CA MET A 46 10.45 13.84 0.24
C MET A 46 10.84 14.89 1.29
N THR A 47 10.21 16.07 1.27
CA THR A 47 10.53 17.20 2.17
C THR A 47 10.16 16.94 3.63
N GLY A 48 9.51 15.82 3.95
CA GLY A 48 9.11 15.50 5.31
C GLY A 48 7.88 16.26 5.78
N TRP A 49 7.58 16.13 7.06
CA TRP A 49 6.44 16.75 7.73
C TRP A 49 6.80 18.17 8.14
N ALA A 50 6.57 19.09 7.21
CA ALA A 50 6.75 20.52 7.41
C ALA A 50 5.68 21.27 6.61
N THR A 51 5.42 22.52 6.97
CA THR A 51 4.51 23.38 6.19
C THR A 51 5.15 23.84 4.88
N HIS A 52 6.49 23.88 4.83
CA HIS A 52 7.29 24.28 3.68
C HIS A 52 8.55 23.42 3.60
N GLY A 53 9.07 23.23 2.40
CA GLY A 53 10.32 22.53 2.16
C GLY A 53 11.05 23.10 0.96
N ILE A 54 12.36 22.98 0.95
CA ILE A 54 13.21 23.31 -0.18
C ILE A 54 13.68 21.98 -0.78
N ALA A 55 13.57 21.86 -2.09
CA ALA A 55 14.00 20.69 -2.84
C ALA A 55 14.60 21.13 -4.18
N THR A 56 15.54 20.36 -4.67
CA THR A 56 16.09 20.50 -6.02
C THR A 56 15.16 19.85 -7.04
N ALA A 57 15.27 20.23 -8.31
CA ALA A 57 14.47 19.66 -9.40
C ALA A 57 14.53 18.12 -9.45
N GLY A 58 15.69 17.52 -9.15
CA GLY A 58 15.88 16.06 -9.16
C GLY A 58 15.17 15.32 -8.02
N GLU A 59 14.73 16.03 -6.99
CA GLU A 59 14.03 15.48 -5.83
C GLU A 59 12.50 15.58 -5.98
N LEU A 60 12.03 16.21 -7.06
CA LEU A 60 10.62 16.51 -7.30
C LEU A 60 10.08 15.67 -8.44
N ARG A 61 8.88 15.12 -8.25
CA ARG A 61 8.06 14.58 -9.33
C ARG A 61 6.88 15.49 -9.56
N LYS A 62 6.82 16.13 -10.73
CA LYS A 62 5.69 16.95 -11.14
C LYS A 62 4.42 16.10 -11.28
N LEU A 63 3.30 16.63 -10.78
CA LEU A 63 2.01 15.96 -10.76
C LEU A 63 1.04 16.71 -11.67
N ASN A 64 0.25 15.96 -12.43
CA ASN A 64 -0.81 16.52 -13.24
C ASN A 64 -2.17 16.33 -12.55
N PRO A 65 -2.80 17.39 -12.01
CA PRO A 65 -4.08 17.29 -11.33
C PRO A 65 -5.24 16.89 -12.26
N SER A 66 -5.06 16.96 -13.59
CA SER A 66 -6.08 16.52 -14.55
C SER A 66 -6.19 14.99 -14.67
N LEU A 67 -5.18 14.24 -14.21
CA LEU A 67 -5.17 12.78 -14.30
C LEU A 67 -5.88 12.10 -13.12
N ALA A 68 -5.70 12.66 -11.92
CA ALA A 68 -6.27 12.17 -10.68
C ALA A 68 -6.11 13.24 -9.58
N PRO A 69 -6.87 13.14 -8.46
CA PRO A 69 -6.59 13.95 -7.28
C PRO A 69 -5.11 13.82 -6.87
N ILE A 70 -4.44 14.94 -6.65
CA ILE A 70 -2.98 14.98 -6.41
C ILE A 70 -2.54 14.14 -5.21
N SER A 71 -3.41 13.98 -4.21
CA SER A 71 -3.16 13.16 -3.02
C SER A 71 -2.96 11.67 -3.33
N THR A 72 -3.48 11.19 -4.47
CA THR A 72 -3.28 9.80 -4.91
C THR A 72 -1.81 9.47 -5.18
N ALA A 73 -0.96 10.47 -5.40
CA ALA A 73 0.49 10.32 -5.54
C ALA A 73 1.19 9.82 -4.26
N LEU A 74 0.53 9.89 -3.09
CA LEU A 74 1.01 9.31 -1.83
C LEU A 74 0.48 7.89 -1.57
N GLY A 75 -0.42 7.40 -2.42
CA GLY A 75 -1.12 6.13 -2.25
C GLY A 75 -1.11 5.30 -3.54
N VAL A 76 -2.29 5.14 -4.15
CA VAL A 76 -2.51 4.27 -5.33
C VAL A 76 -1.66 4.65 -6.56
N LEU A 77 -1.42 5.94 -6.80
CA LEU A 77 -0.54 6.42 -7.88
C LEU A 77 0.85 6.82 -7.36
N GLY A 78 1.21 6.30 -6.19
CA GLY A 78 2.48 6.51 -5.52
C GLY A 78 3.20 5.20 -5.22
N MET A 79 4.17 5.29 -4.31
CA MET A 79 4.96 4.14 -3.85
C MET A 79 4.09 2.96 -3.35
N PRO A 80 3.02 3.15 -2.54
CA PRO A 80 2.22 2.03 -2.08
C PRO A 80 1.52 1.26 -3.20
N GLY A 81 0.89 1.97 -4.15
CA GLY A 81 0.22 1.34 -5.27
C GLY A 81 1.19 0.67 -6.23
N PHE A 82 2.32 1.32 -6.53
CA PHE A 82 3.40 0.70 -7.30
C PHE A 82 3.94 -0.56 -6.61
N THR A 83 4.09 -0.55 -5.28
CA THR A 83 4.57 -1.71 -4.52
C THR A 83 3.62 -2.89 -4.64
N GLY A 84 2.31 -2.66 -4.48
CA GLY A 84 1.30 -3.70 -4.61
C GLY A 84 1.25 -4.26 -6.04
N TRP A 85 1.22 -3.36 -7.04
CA TRP A 85 1.23 -3.77 -8.44
C TRP A 85 2.50 -4.51 -8.83
N TYR A 86 3.68 -3.98 -8.56
CA TYR A 86 4.96 -4.57 -8.95
C TYR A 86 5.21 -5.90 -8.24
N GLY A 87 4.95 -5.96 -6.92
CA GLY A 87 5.10 -7.19 -6.15
C GLY A 87 4.22 -8.32 -6.69
N LEU A 88 2.98 -8.01 -7.07
CA LEU A 88 2.07 -8.99 -7.66
C LEU A 88 2.41 -9.32 -9.12
N ALA A 89 2.59 -8.29 -9.96
CA ALA A 89 2.71 -8.41 -11.40
C ALA A 89 4.07 -8.94 -11.85
N GLU A 90 5.15 -8.44 -11.24
CA GLU A 90 6.51 -8.72 -11.69
C GLU A 90 7.20 -9.78 -10.85
N LEU A 91 6.94 -9.86 -9.55
CA LEU A 91 7.59 -10.83 -8.67
C LEU A 91 6.71 -12.06 -8.44
N GLY A 92 5.46 -11.86 -8.02
CA GLY A 92 4.53 -12.95 -7.68
C GLY A 92 4.06 -13.74 -8.90
N ARG A 93 3.70 -13.04 -9.99
CA ARG A 93 3.24 -13.62 -11.26
C ARG A 93 2.25 -14.77 -11.07
N PRO A 94 1.15 -14.56 -10.34
CA PRO A 94 0.22 -15.63 -10.05
C PRO A 94 -0.43 -16.15 -11.32
N GLN A 95 -0.69 -17.45 -11.34
CA GLN A 95 -1.25 -18.20 -12.47
C GLN A 95 -2.74 -18.50 -12.25
N GLU A 96 -3.45 -18.76 -13.35
CA GLU A 96 -4.85 -19.15 -13.31
C GLU A 96 -5.08 -20.36 -12.38
N GLY A 97 -6.12 -20.28 -11.56
CA GLY A 97 -6.46 -21.32 -10.59
C GLY A 97 -5.75 -21.19 -9.24
N GLU A 98 -4.76 -20.30 -9.11
CA GLU A 98 -4.15 -20.01 -7.81
C GLU A 98 -5.07 -19.17 -6.92
N THR A 99 -4.88 -19.29 -5.61
CA THR A 99 -5.54 -18.48 -4.59
C THR A 99 -4.50 -17.67 -3.84
N LEU A 100 -4.70 -16.36 -3.78
CA LEU A 100 -3.81 -15.46 -3.06
C LEU A 100 -4.36 -15.16 -1.68
N VAL A 101 -3.46 -15.05 -0.71
CA VAL A 101 -3.78 -14.58 0.65
C VAL A 101 -3.04 -13.27 0.88
N VAL A 102 -3.77 -12.20 1.22
CA VAL A 102 -3.20 -10.86 1.40
C VAL A 102 -3.31 -10.43 2.85
N GLY A 103 -2.18 -10.34 3.53
CA GLY A 103 -2.08 -9.74 4.86
C GLY A 103 -2.34 -8.23 4.84
N ALA A 104 -2.95 -7.69 5.90
CA ALA A 104 -3.32 -6.28 6.01
C ALA A 104 -4.07 -5.79 4.75
N ALA A 105 -5.08 -6.55 4.32
CA ALA A 105 -5.77 -6.41 3.04
C ALA A 105 -6.39 -5.03 2.79
N THR A 106 -6.74 -4.29 3.83
CA THR A 106 -7.30 -2.93 3.74
C THR A 106 -6.26 -1.81 3.85
N GLY A 107 -4.97 -2.14 3.93
CA GLY A 107 -3.88 -1.17 3.85
C GLY A 107 -3.63 -0.69 2.42
N ALA A 108 -2.85 0.39 2.28
CA ALA A 108 -2.58 1.01 0.97
C ALA A 108 -1.94 0.05 -0.06
N VAL A 109 -1.08 -0.88 0.38
CA VAL A 109 -0.47 -1.90 -0.49
C VAL A 109 -1.42 -3.08 -0.70
N GLY A 110 -1.99 -3.62 0.39
CA GLY A 110 -2.83 -4.81 0.35
C GLY A 110 -4.09 -4.64 -0.49
N SER A 111 -4.73 -3.47 -0.40
CA SER A 111 -5.94 -3.16 -1.19
C SER A 111 -5.65 -3.09 -2.69
N MET A 112 -4.45 -2.66 -3.07
CA MET A 112 -3.99 -2.65 -4.46
C MET A 112 -3.70 -4.06 -4.98
N VAL A 113 -3.05 -4.90 -4.17
CA VAL A 113 -2.83 -6.31 -4.51
C VAL A 113 -4.17 -7.00 -4.77
N GLY A 114 -5.12 -6.88 -3.84
CA GLY A 114 -6.43 -7.51 -3.97
C GLY A 114 -7.17 -7.13 -5.25
N GLN A 115 -7.30 -5.84 -5.52
CA GLN A 115 -7.99 -5.35 -6.71
C GLN A 115 -7.31 -5.82 -8.00
N VAL A 116 -5.97 -5.75 -8.09
CA VAL A 116 -5.25 -6.22 -9.29
C VAL A 116 -5.37 -7.74 -9.44
N THR A 117 -5.37 -8.51 -8.34
CA THR A 117 -5.64 -9.96 -8.37
C THR A 117 -7.03 -10.25 -8.92
N LYS A 118 -8.06 -9.51 -8.48
CA LYS A 118 -9.43 -9.66 -9.00
C LYS A 118 -9.53 -9.30 -10.48
N MET A 119 -8.86 -8.23 -10.93
CA MET A 119 -8.81 -7.86 -12.35
C MET A 119 -8.18 -8.95 -13.23
N ARG A 120 -7.36 -9.84 -12.65
CA ARG A 120 -6.76 -11.01 -13.33
C ARG A 120 -7.62 -12.27 -13.26
N GLY A 121 -8.83 -12.21 -12.70
CA GLY A 121 -9.74 -13.35 -12.59
C GLY A 121 -9.33 -14.39 -11.53
N LEU A 122 -8.42 -14.03 -10.62
CA LEU A 122 -7.92 -14.92 -9.58
C LEU A 122 -8.76 -14.81 -8.30
N ARG A 123 -8.69 -15.85 -7.47
CA ARG A 123 -9.28 -15.82 -6.13
C ARG A 123 -8.32 -15.14 -5.16
N VAL A 124 -8.84 -14.25 -4.33
CA VAL A 124 -8.07 -13.56 -3.29
C VAL A 124 -8.82 -13.55 -1.95
N VAL A 125 -8.11 -13.94 -0.91
CA VAL A 125 -8.58 -13.95 0.48
C VAL A 125 -7.80 -12.90 1.26
N GLY A 126 -8.52 -11.97 1.88
CA GLY A 126 -7.95 -10.91 2.70
C GLY A 126 -7.76 -11.34 4.15
N ILE A 127 -6.76 -10.78 4.82
CA ILE A 127 -6.65 -10.79 6.27
C ILE A 127 -6.68 -9.33 6.74
N ALA A 128 -7.65 -8.99 7.58
CA ALA A 128 -7.78 -7.66 8.16
C ALA A 128 -8.05 -7.74 9.67
N GLY A 129 -7.98 -6.60 10.35
CA GLY A 129 -8.15 -6.53 11.81
C GLY A 129 -9.42 -5.78 12.20
N GLY A 130 -10.54 -6.49 12.29
CA GLY A 130 -11.89 -6.03 12.59
C GLY A 130 -12.88 -6.35 11.47
N GLU A 131 -14.12 -6.69 11.82
CA GLU A 131 -15.24 -6.99 10.92
C GLU A 131 -15.44 -5.89 9.85
N ALA A 132 -15.54 -4.62 10.24
CA ALA A 132 -15.70 -3.50 9.31
C ALA A 132 -14.59 -3.40 8.25
N LYS A 133 -13.37 -3.84 8.56
CA LYS A 133 -12.29 -3.89 7.56
C LYS A 133 -12.45 -5.10 6.63
N CYS A 134 -13.00 -6.20 7.11
CA CYS A 134 -13.28 -7.34 6.25
C CYS A 134 -14.45 -7.06 5.31
N GLU A 135 -15.50 -6.40 5.77
CA GLU A 135 -16.58 -5.90 4.91
C GLU A 135 -16.04 -4.95 3.83
N MET A 136 -15.18 -3.99 4.21
CA MET A 136 -14.52 -3.12 3.22
C MET A 136 -13.71 -3.93 2.19
N ALA A 137 -13.00 -4.98 2.61
CA ALA A 137 -12.22 -5.79 1.69
C ALA A 137 -13.11 -6.52 0.67
N THR A 138 -14.22 -7.12 1.10
CA THR A 138 -15.13 -7.84 0.21
C THR A 138 -15.96 -6.88 -0.64
N ASP A 139 -16.60 -5.91 -0.02
CA ASP A 139 -17.67 -5.14 -0.64
C ASP A 139 -17.13 -3.96 -1.47
N THR A 140 -15.99 -3.39 -1.06
CA THR A 140 -15.37 -2.25 -1.75
C THR A 140 -14.21 -2.69 -2.65
N TYR A 141 -13.32 -3.55 -2.16
CA TYR A 141 -12.11 -3.96 -2.91
C TYR A 141 -12.28 -5.25 -3.71
N GLY A 142 -13.44 -5.92 -3.57
CA GLY A 142 -13.81 -7.08 -4.38
C GLY A 142 -13.13 -8.39 -3.97
N PHE A 143 -12.56 -8.49 -2.77
CA PHE A 143 -12.00 -9.74 -2.27
C PHE A 143 -13.08 -10.82 -2.20
N ASP A 144 -12.71 -12.07 -2.49
CA ASP A 144 -13.67 -13.19 -2.45
C ASP A 144 -14.03 -13.61 -1.02
N ALA A 145 -13.14 -13.34 -0.07
CA ALA A 145 -13.35 -13.54 1.36
C ALA A 145 -12.39 -12.66 2.16
N CYS A 146 -12.72 -12.39 3.42
CA CYS A 146 -11.78 -11.80 4.37
C CYS A 146 -11.90 -12.44 5.75
N VAL A 147 -10.75 -12.68 6.37
CA VAL A 147 -10.65 -13.24 7.72
C VAL A 147 -10.19 -12.15 8.69
N ASP A 148 -11.00 -11.90 9.73
CA ASP A 148 -10.63 -10.99 10.81
C ASP A 148 -9.63 -11.67 11.76
N HIS A 149 -8.36 -11.29 11.68
CA HIS A 149 -7.32 -11.89 12.52
C HIS A 149 -7.50 -11.58 14.01
N LYS A 150 -8.31 -10.57 14.40
CA LYS A 150 -8.57 -10.23 15.80
C LYS A 150 -9.60 -11.16 16.45
N ALA A 151 -10.38 -11.89 15.65
CA ALA A 151 -11.36 -12.87 16.15
C ALA A 151 -10.69 -14.15 16.67
N PHE A 152 -9.37 -14.32 16.46
CA PHE A 152 -8.64 -15.52 16.81
C PHE A 152 -7.66 -15.28 17.95
N LYS A 153 -7.60 -16.22 18.90
CA LYS A 153 -6.70 -16.17 20.05
C LYS A 153 -5.24 -16.38 19.67
N ASP A 154 -4.98 -17.27 18.71
CA ASP A 154 -3.64 -17.61 18.28
C ASP A 154 -3.54 -17.88 16.76
N ALA A 155 -2.30 -17.97 16.27
CA ALA A 155 -2.02 -18.18 14.85
C ALA A 155 -2.48 -19.54 14.32
N ARG A 156 -2.67 -20.56 15.19
CA ARG A 156 -3.13 -21.89 14.76
C ARG A 156 -4.60 -21.82 14.36
N ASP A 157 -5.40 -21.09 15.13
CA ASP A 157 -6.83 -20.93 14.83
C ASP A 157 -7.04 -20.05 13.58
N LEU A 158 -6.25 -18.99 13.41
CA LEU A 158 -6.24 -18.21 12.16
C LEU A 158 -5.88 -19.08 10.95
N ARG A 159 -4.87 -19.94 11.07
CA ARG A 159 -4.47 -20.85 9.98
C ARG A 159 -5.59 -21.84 9.61
N LYS A 160 -6.35 -22.34 10.59
CA LYS A 160 -7.50 -23.21 10.33
C LYS A 160 -8.57 -22.47 9.53
N ALA A 161 -8.89 -21.23 9.93
CA ALA A 161 -9.86 -20.40 9.20
C ALA A 161 -9.42 -20.15 7.74
N LEU A 162 -8.16 -19.77 7.53
CA LEU A 162 -7.60 -19.59 6.18
C LEU A 162 -7.60 -20.89 5.35
N SER A 163 -7.41 -22.04 5.99
CA SER A 163 -7.45 -23.34 5.31
C SER A 163 -8.87 -23.71 4.87
N ALA A 164 -9.89 -23.31 5.63
CA ALA A 164 -11.30 -23.52 5.27
C ALA A 164 -11.68 -22.71 4.00
N GLU A 165 -11.10 -21.51 3.83
CA GLU A 165 -11.27 -20.71 2.62
C GLU A 165 -10.66 -21.35 1.37
N ARG A 166 -9.74 -22.31 1.53
CA ARG A 166 -9.20 -23.12 0.42
C ARG A 166 -10.19 -24.19 -0.04
N THR A 167 -10.92 -24.81 0.87
CA THR A 167 -11.84 -25.91 0.53
C THR A 167 -13.11 -25.44 -0.19
N MET A 168 -13.50 -24.18 0.03
CA MET A 168 -14.66 -23.56 -0.62
C MET A 168 -14.43 -23.23 -2.10
N SER A 169 -13.18 -23.25 -2.60
CA SER A 169 -12.84 -22.91 -3.99
C SER A 169 -12.97 -24.08 -4.97
N GLY A 170 -13.21 -25.31 -4.50
CA GLY A 170 -13.32 -26.51 -5.35
C GLY A 170 -12.06 -26.88 -6.15
N ARG A 171 -10.95 -26.14 -6.04
CA ARG A 171 -9.70 -26.38 -6.77
C ARG A 171 -8.49 -26.15 -5.86
N GLY A 172 -7.74 -27.22 -5.63
CA GLY A 172 -6.60 -27.23 -4.71
C GLY A 172 -5.40 -26.43 -5.23
N GLY A 173 -4.91 -25.50 -4.41
CA GLY A 173 -3.66 -24.74 -4.65
C GLY A 173 -2.73 -24.77 -3.43
N TYR A 174 -1.42 -24.77 -3.70
CA TYR A 174 -0.31 -24.83 -2.74
C TYR A 174 -0.06 -23.47 -2.04
N LEU A 175 0.50 -23.50 -0.83
CA LEU A 175 1.03 -22.33 -0.11
C LEU A 175 2.49 -22.07 -0.51
N LEU A 176 2.83 -20.80 -0.74
CA LEU A 176 4.14 -20.23 -0.40
C LEU A 176 4.06 -19.59 0.99
#